data_AF-A0A1H9NTD9-F1
#
_entry.id   AF-A0A1H9NTD9-F1
#
_cell.length_a   1.000
_cell.length_b   1.000
_cell.length_c   1.000
_cell.angle_alpha   90.00
_cell.angle_beta   90.00
_cell.angle_gamma   90.00
#
_symmetry.space_group_name_H-M   'P 1'
#
loop_
_entity.id
_entity.type
_entity.pdbx_description
1 polymer ?
#
loop_
_entity_poly.entity_id
_entity_poly.type
_entity_poly.pdbx_seq_one_letter_code
_entity_poly.pdbx_strand_id
1 'polypeptide(L)'
;MTKKNHCPIAQICEAAKVSLDNLNQNLPPNQQITPKALLSIAMIWAMFGAGMVLVAIGMVWANAEIPAFLWIQHLGWLIVVAGTVSMIVSLLLLKKENEE
;
A
#
# COMPACT_ATOMS: atom_id res chain seq x y z
N MET A 1 6.94 -40.40 0.73
CA MET A 1 7.14 -39.18 -0.09
C MET A 1 5.83 -38.41 -0.15
N THR A 2 5.63 -37.46 0.78
CA THR A 2 4.40 -36.66 0.86
C THR A 2 4.56 -35.43 -0.03
N LYS A 3 3.97 -35.49 -1.23
CA LYS A 3 3.72 -34.29 -2.06
C LYS A 3 2.71 -33.42 -1.33
N LYS A 4 3.15 -32.64 -0.35
CA LYS A 4 2.38 -31.51 0.16
C LYS A 4 2.54 -30.42 -0.88
N ASN A 5 1.43 -30.04 -1.51
CA ASN A 5 1.33 -28.82 -2.30
C ASN A 5 1.86 -27.67 -1.43
N HIS A 6 3.13 -27.31 -1.63
CA HIS A 6 3.73 -26.14 -1.03
C HIS A 6 3.02 -24.94 -1.63
N CYS A 7 2.00 -24.45 -0.92
CA CYS A 7 1.43 -23.17 -1.25
C CYS A 7 2.56 -22.16 -1.06
N PRO A 8 3.04 -21.48 -2.13
CA PRO A 8 4.19 -20.58 -2.04
C PRO A 8 3.94 -19.46 -1.02
N ILE A 9 2.67 -19.11 -0.83
CA ILE A 9 2.19 -18.16 0.19
C ILE A 9 2.58 -18.61 1.61
N ALA A 10 2.45 -19.91 1.93
CA ALA A 10 2.77 -20.41 3.27
C ALA A 10 4.27 -20.32 3.59
N GLN A 11 5.15 -20.57 2.61
CA GLN A 11 6.59 -20.43 2.77
C GLN A 11 7.01 -18.97 2.96
N ILE A 12 6.38 -18.04 2.21
CA ILE A 12 6.64 -16.61 2.34
C ILE A 12 6.20 -16.11 3.72
N CYS A 13 5.05 -16.56 4.22
CA CYS A 13 4.59 -16.23 5.57
C CYS A 13 5.54 -16.77 6.65
N GLU A 14 6.03 -18.00 6.49
CA GLU A 14 6.96 -18.60 7.45
C GLU A 14 8.31 -17.86 7.47
N ALA A 15 8.84 -17.50 6.28
CA ALA A 15 10.05 -16.69 6.16
C ALA A 15 9.87 -15.27 6.74
N ALA A 16 8.73 -14.63 6.48
CA ALA A 16 8.42 -13.31 7.03
C ALA A 16 8.30 -13.33 8.56
N LYS A 17 7.72 -14.40 9.11
CA LYS A 17 7.62 -14.59 10.57
C LYS A 17 9.01 -14.75 11.21
N VAL A 18 9.86 -15.61 10.65
CA VAL A 18 11.23 -15.80 11.13
C VAL A 18 12.03 -14.51 11.05
N SER A 19 11.88 -13.74 9.96
CA SER A 19 12.53 -12.44 9.81
C SER A 19 12.07 -11.43 10.87
N LEU A 20 10.76 -11.37 11.14
CA LEU A 20 10.19 -10.48 12.16
C LEU A 20 10.61 -10.88 13.58
N ASP A 21 10.65 -12.18 13.88
CA ASP A 21 11.12 -12.68 15.18
C ASP A 21 12.60 -12.32 15.39
N ASN A 22 13.43 -12.43 14.35
CA ASN A 22 14.83 -12.04 14.39
C ASN A 22 15.01 -10.52 14.52
N LEU A 23 14.15 -9.73 13.88
CA LEU A 23 14.15 -8.27 13.99
C LEU A 23 13.76 -7.83 15.42
N ASN A 24 12.74 -8.47 16.01
CA ASN A 24 12.28 -8.19 17.37
C ASN A 24 13.29 -8.59 18.46
N GLN A 25 14.19 -9.54 18.19
CA GLN A 25 15.28 -9.87 19.10
C GLN A 25 16.37 -8.79 19.17
N ASN A 26 16.50 -7.96 18.12
CA ASN A 26 17.49 -6.88 18.05
C ASN A 26 16.93 -5.52 18.47
N LEU A 27 15.62 -5.42 18.69
CA LEU A 27 14.95 -4.21 19.14
C LEU A 27 14.75 -4.24 20.66
N PRO A 28 14.90 -3.11 21.36
CA PRO A 28 14.59 -3.03 22.79
C PRO A 28 13.12 -3.42 23.02
N PRO A 29 12.77 -4.00 24.18
CA PRO A 29 11.43 -4.53 24.44
C PRO A 29 10.30 -3.50 24.29
N ASN A 30 10.62 -2.20 24.32
CA ASN A 30 9.68 -1.10 24.10
C ASN A 30 9.47 -0.74 22.60
N GLN A 31 10.19 -1.38 21.67
CA GLN A 31 10.12 -1.11 20.22
C GLN A 31 9.80 -2.37 19.40
N GLN A 32 9.31 -3.44 20.04
CA GLN A 32 8.94 -4.66 19.33
C GLN A 32 7.74 -4.40 18.43
N ILE A 33 7.92 -4.65 17.13
CA ILE A 33 6.88 -4.44 16.12
C ILE A 33 6.03 -5.70 16.08
N THR A 34 4.74 -5.54 16.32
CA THR A 34 3.82 -6.67 16.20
C THR A 34 3.60 -7.01 14.72
N PRO A 35 3.39 -8.30 14.38
CA PRO A 35 3.10 -8.70 13.00
C PRO A 35 1.87 -8.00 12.42
N LYS A 36 0.91 -7.62 13.28
CA LYS A 36 -0.29 -6.87 12.90
C LYS A 36 0.06 -5.43 12.49
N ALA A 37 0.91 -4.74 13.27
CA ALA A 37 1.37 -3.40 12.93
C ALA A 37 2.19 -3.41 11.63
N LEU A 38 3.09 -4.39 11.45
CA LEU A 38 3.85 -4.55 10.22
C LEU A 38 2.94 -4.74 9.00
N LEU A 39 1.91 -5.59 9.12
CA LEU A 39 0.95 -5.83 8.06
C LEU A 39 0.16 -4.55 7.72
N SER A 40 -0.25 -3.80 8.74
CA SER A 40 -1.01 -2.56 8.56
C SER A 40 -0.19 -1.48 7.85
N ILE A 41 1.06 -1.27 8.28
CA ILE A 41 2.02 -0.39 7.60
C ILE A 41 2.20 -0.80 6.14
N ALA A 42 2.41 -2.09 5.87
CA ALA A 42 2.57 -2.60 4.51
C ALA A 42 1.32 -2.33 3.64
N MET A 43 0.13 -2.51 4.21
CA MET A 43 -1.14 -2.25 3.53
C MET A 43 -1.35 -0.75 3.25
N ILE A 44 -0.99 0.13 4.19
CA ILE A 44 -1.03 1.58 4.02
C ILE A 44 -0.09 2.02 2.88
N TRP A 45 1.13 1.49 2.84
CA TRP A 45 2.08 1.75 1.75
C TRP A 45 1.59 1.25 0.40
N ALA A 46 0.95 0.07 0.36
CA ALA A 46 0.35 -0.45 -0.87
C ALA A 46 -0.79 0.46 -1.37
N MET A 47 -1.66 0.93 -0.46
CA MET A 47 -2.73 1.89 -0.80
C MET A 47 -2.17 3.22 -1.29
N PHE A 48 -1.10 3.73 -0.65
CA PHE A 48 -0.43 4.95 -1.07
C PHE A 48 0.16 4.81 -2.49
N GLY A 49 0.83 3.69 -2.76
CA GLY A 49 1.37 3.38 -4.09
C GLY A 49 0.28 3.28 -5.16
N ALA A 50 -0.84 2.62 -4.86
CA ALA A 50 -1.98 2.55 -5.76
C ALA A 50 -2.58 3.94 -6.05
N GLY A 51 -2.66 4.80 -5.04
CA GLY A 51 -3.08 6.19 -5.18
C GLY A 51 -2.19 6.98 -6.12
N MET A 52 -0.86 6.85 -5.99
CA MET A 52 0.12 7.48 -6.89
C MET A 52 -0.08 7.06 -8.36
N VAL A 53 -0.30 5.76 -8.60
CA VAL A 53 -0.55 5.22 -9.94
C VAL A 53 -1.85 5.77 -10.52
N LEU A 54 -2.92 5.81 -9.72
CA LEU A 54 -4.20 6.41 -10.12
C LEU A 54 -4.04 7.88 -10.51
N VAL A 55 -3.32 8.67 -9.71
CA VAL A 55 -3.05 10.08 -10.02
C VAL A 55 -2.26 10.20 -11.33
N ALA A 56 -1.23 9.39 -11.54
CA ALA A 56 -0.44 9.41 -12.77
C ALA A 56 -1.32 9.13 -14.01
N ILE A 57 -2.18 8.11 -13.95
CA ILE A 57 -3.11 7.77 -15.03
C ILE A 57 -4.13 8.90 -15.24
N GLY A 58 -4.71 9.41 -14.14
CA GLY A 58 -5.68 10.51 -14.19
C GLY A 58 -5.10 11.77 -14.81
N MET A 59 -3.83 12.10 -14.52
CA MET A 59 -3.11 13.23 -15.13
C MET A 59 -2.92 13.04 -16.64
N VAL A 60 -2.65 11.83 -17.11
CA VAL A 60 -2.56 11.54 -18.56
C VAL A 60 -3.90 11.81 -19.24
N TRP A 61 -5.01 11.40 -18.62
CA TRP A 61 -6.34 11.61 -19.20
C TRP A 61 -6.82 13.06 -19.08
N ALA A 62 -6.51 13.74 -17.98
CA ALA A 62 -6.87 15.14 -17.73
C ALA A 62 -6.13 16.12 -18.66
N ASN A 63 -4.98 15.72 -19.20
CA ASN A 63 -4.19 16.51 -20.14
C ASN A 63 -4.24 15.96 -21.57
N ALA A 64 -5.12 14.99 -21.87
CA ALA A 64 -5.28 14.49 -23.22
C ALA A 64 -5.98 15.56 -24.09
N GLU A 65 -5.24 16.19 -25.00
CA GLU A 65 -5.74 17.18 -25.96
C GLU A 65 -6.51 16.53 -27.13
N ILE A 66 -7.43 15.60 -26.82
CA ILE A 66 -8.27 14.95 -27.82
C ILE A 66 -9.63 15.66 -27.83
N PRO A 67 -9.88 16.56 -28.80
CA PRO A 67 -11.07 17.43 -28.81
C PRO A 67 -12.41 16.67 -28.90
N ALA A 68 -12.39 15.38 -29.26
CA ALA A 68 -13.58 14.55 -29.37
C ALA A 68 -14.09 14.00 -28.02
N PHE A 69 -13.32 14.11 -26.93
CA PHE A 69 -13.62 13.41 -25.68
C PHE A 69 -13.45 14.29 -24.42
N LEU A 70 -14.15 15.43 -24.36
CA LEU A 70 -14.17 16.33 -23.19
C LEU A 70 -14.54 15.59 -21.88
N TRP A 71 -15.39 14.56 -21.96
CA TRP A 71 -15.77 13.74 -20.80
C TRP A 71 -14.61 12.89 -20.24
N ILE A 72 -13.64 12.49 -21.07
CA ILE A 72 -12.43 11.78 -20.62
C ILE A 72 -11.56 12.72 -19.78
N GLN A 73 -11.51 14.00 -20.14
CA GLN A 73 -10.78 15.00 -19.36
C GLN A 73 -11.37 15.17 -17.95
N HIS A 74 -12.70 15.29 -17.85
CA HIS A 74 -13.40 15.34 -16.57
C HIS A 74 -13.22 14.05 -15.75
N LEU A 75 -13.26 12.89 -16.41
CA LEU A 75 -12.99 11.61 -15.76
C LEU A 75 -11.55 11.53 -15.23
N GLY A 76 -10.57 12.03 -15.99
CA GLY A 76 -9.18 12.14 -15.58
C GLY A 76 -9.02 12.96 -14.29
N TRP A 77 -9.65 14.14 -14.23
CA TRP A 77 -9.65 14.97 -13.02
C TRP A 77 -10.32 14.28 -11.82
N LEU A 78 -11.43 13.57 -12.03
CA LEU A 78 -12.07 12.79 -10.95
C LEU A 78 -11.12 11.71 -10.40
N ILE A 79 -10.39 11.02 -11.28
CA ILE A 79 -9.41 10.00 -10.89
C ILE A 79 -8.25 10.63 -10.12
N VAL A 80 -7.74 11.79 -10.54
CA VAL A 80 -6.70 12.54 -9.82
C VAL A 80 -7.18 12.90 -8.41
N VAL A 81 -8.40 13.44 -8.28
CA VAL A 81 -8.97 13.80 -6.98
C VAL A 81 -9.11 12.56 -6.10
N ALA A 82 -9.67 11.47 -6.61
CA ALA A 82 -9.83 10.22 -5.88
C ALA A 82 -8.49 9.63 -5.40
N GLY A 83 -7.48 9.62 -6.28
CA GLY A 83 -6.13 9.17 -5.94
C GLY A 83 -5.47 10.05 -4.88
N THR A 84 -5.64 11.37 -4.98
CA THR A 84 -5.08 12.33 -4.00
C THR A 84 -5.74 12.17 -2.63
N VAL A 85 -7.08 12.04 -2.57
CA VAL A 85 -7.80 11.77 -1.32
C VAL A 85 -7.34 10.44 -0.70
N SER A 86 -7.18 9.39 -1.51
CA SER A 86 -6.65 8.11 -1.04
C SER A 86 -5.25 8.27 -0.42
N MET A 87 -4.35 9.04 -1.04
CA MET A 87 -3.01 9.30 -0.50
C MET A 87 -3.06 10.05 0.84
N ILE A 88 -3.91 11.07 0.95
CA ILE A 88 -4.08 11.83 2.20
C ILE A 88 -4.57 10.90 3.31
N VAL A 89 -5.57 10.06 3.04
CA VAL A 89 -6.09 9.09 4.02
C VAL A 89 -5.00 8.11 4.45
N SER A 90 -4.21 7.56 3.51
CA SER A 90 -3.07 6.69 3.86
C SER A 90 -2.06 7.38 4.77
N LEU A 91 -1.73 8.65 4.51
CA LEU A 91 -0.80 9.41 5.36
C LEU A 91 -1.38 9.68 6.75
N LEU A 92 -2.68 9.97 6.85
CA LEU A 92 -3.37 10.14 8.14
C LEU A 92 -3.39 8.84 8.94
N LEU A 93 -3.64 7.70 8.29
CA LEU A 93 -3.57 6.39 8.92
C LEU A 93 -2.15 6.07 9.40
N LEU A 94 -1.13 6.34 8.58
CA LEU A 94 0.28 6.15 8.95
C LEU A 94 0.68 7.02 10.15
N LYS A 95 0.22 8.28 10.18
CA LYS A 95 0.48 9.17 11.32
C LYS A 95 -0.15 8.61 12.60
N LYS A 96 -1.40 8.15 12.53
CA LYS A 96 -2.10 7.57 13.68
C LYS A 96 -1.36 6.35 14.23
N GLU A 97 -0.88 5.45 13.38
CA GLU A 97 -0.13 4.27 13.82
C GLU A 97 1.21 4.58 14.48
N ASN A 98 1.81 5.76 14.22
CA ASN A 98 3.04 6.19 14.86
C ASN A 98 2.81 6.89 16.22
N GLU A 99 1.56 7.25 16.57
CA GLU A 99 1.21 7.87 17.86
C GLU A 99 0.74 6.85 18.91
N GLU A 100 0.43 5.61 18.51
CA GLU A 100 0.12 4.46 19.38
C GLU A 100 1.37 3.66 19.76
#